data_AF-A0A060C966-F1
#
_entry.id   AF-A0A060C966-F1
#
_cell.length_a   1.000
_cell.length_b   1.000
_cell.length_c   1.000
_cell.angle_alpha   90.00
_cell.angle_beta   90.00
_cell.angle_gamma   90.00
#
_symmetry.space_group_name_H-M   'P 1'
#
loop_
_entity.id
_entity.type
_entity.pdbx_description
1 polymer ?
#
loop_
_entity_poly.entity_id
_entity_poly.type
_entity_poly.pdbx_seq_one_letter_code
_entity_poly.pdbx_strand_id
1 'polypeptide(L)'
;SSTVCDPVIVNPIVESHVTIHHGSVGEAPSMYTRLLVTAPDGPNAGVIFLTWELRLNVAADNGPSFPIYRSLDGGRTWEHLSDVADTHFRYGNRYQPVLYELPEPFAGLPQGTILLVGNAIPADASSTNLVIYASVDGGATWRFVSLVDAGGPAVYDWRRDAATTAVWEPDLLLA
;
A
#
# COMPACT_ATOMS: atom_id res chain seq x y z
N SER A 1 -56.99 11.61 29.33
CA SER A 1 -56.22 10.63 28.55
C SER A 1 -55.85 11.28 27.23
N SER A 2 -54.66 11.88 27.15
CA SER A 2 -54.11 12.39 25.90
C SER A 2 -52.61 12.11 25.92
N THR A 3 -52.22 11.03 25.26
CA THR A 3 -50.82 10.70 25.00
C THR A 3 -50.35 11.59 23.86
N VAL A 4 -49.41 12.49 24.13
CA VAL A 4 -48.66 13.19 23.09
C VAL A 4 -47.55 12.25 22.67
N CYS A 5 -47.55 11.80 21.42
CA CYS A 5 -46.42 11.11 20.83
C CYS A 5 -45.38 12.15 20.43
N ASP A 6 -44.18 12.07 20.98
CA ASP A 6 -43.05 12.88 20.52
C ASP A 6 -42.69 12.49 19.07
N PRO A 7 -42.34 13.46 18.20
CA PRO A 7 -41.90 13.14 16.85
C PRO A 7 -40.55 12.43 16.89
N VAL A 8 -40.47 11.30 16.20
CA VAL A 8 -39.21 10.61 15.91
C VAL A 8 -38.36 11.56 15.06
N ILE A 9 -37.28 12.08 15.64
CA ILE A 9 -36.23 12.77 14.88
C ILE A 9 -35.52 11.70 14.05
N VAL A 10 -35.92 11.57 12.79
CA VAL A 10 -35.13 10.86 11.79
C VAL A 10 -33.98 11.80 11.43
N ASN A 11 -32.83 11.64 12.07
CA ASN A 11 -31.60 12.25 11.57
C ASN A 11 -31.37 11.69 10.17
N PRO A 12 -31.37 12.51 9.10
CA PRO A 12 -30.92 12.01 7.81
C PRO A 12 -29.50 11.51 8.02
N ILE A 13 -29.23 10.28 7.58
CA ILE A 13 -27.85 9.80 7.46
C ILE A 13 -27.17 10.78 6.51
N VAL A 14 -26.39 11.71 7.07
CA VAL A 14 -25.46 12.50 6.27
C VAL A 14 -24.46 11.48 5.76
N GLU A 15 -24.51 11.23 4.46
CA GLU A 15 -23.60 10.29 3.79
C GLU A 15 -22.18 10.84 3.91
N SER A 16 -21.46 10.43 4.95
CA SER A 16 -20.06 10.78 5.15
C SER A 16 -19.22 9.89 4.24
N HIS A 17 -19.00 10.31 3.00
CA HIS A 17 -18.03 9.72 2.10
C HIS A 17 -16.78 10.59 2.09
N VAL A 18 -15.61 9.96 2.05
CA VAL A 18 -14.32 10.64 1.89
C VAL A 18 -13.67 10.10 0.64
N THR A 19 -13.33 10.99 -0.29
CA THR A 19 -12.55 10.63 -1.48
C THR A 19 -11.09 10.96 -1.22
N ILE A 20 -10.24 9.94 -1.21
CA ILE A 20 -8.80 10.10 -0.92
C ILE A 20 -8.03 10.44 -2.18
N HIS A 21 -8.44 9.87 -3.30
CA HIS A 21 -7.77 10.01 -4.57
C HIS A 21 -8.79 10.14 -5.71
N HIS A 22 -8.62 11.17 -6.52
CA HIS A 22 -9.34 11.37 -7.77
C HIS A 22 -8.37 11.06 -8.91
N GLY A 23 -8.57 9.89 -9.54
CA GLY A 23 -7.74 9.46 -10.67
C GLY A 23 -7.73 10.49 -11.79
N SER A 24 -6.56 10.66 -12.40
CA SER A 24 -6.38 11.54 -13.55
C SER A 24 -6.47 10.74 -14.85
N VAL A 25 -6.84 11.41 -15.94
CA VAL A 25 -6.78 10.80 -17.28
C VAL A 25 -5.34 10.39 -17.58
N GLY A 26 -5.12 9.12 -17.94
CA GLY A 26 -3.80 8.56 -18.22
C GLY A 26 -3.13 7.85 -17.04
N GLU A 27 -3.70 7.92 -15.83
CA GLU A 27 -3.20 7.24 -14.63
C GLU A 27 -3.50 5.74 -14.60
N ALA A 28 -4.46 5.29 -15.42
CA ALA A 28 -5.13 4.00 -15.29
C ALA A 28 -5.89 3.86 -13.93
N PRO A 29 -6.71 2.81 -13.73
CA PRO A 29 -7.41 2.61 -12.47
C PRO A 29 -6.46 2.32 -11.31
N SER A 30 -6.79 2.80 -10.11
CA SER A 30 -6.16 2.32 -8.87
C SER A 30 -6.48 0.83 -8.69
N MET A 31 -5.44 0.02 -8.48
CA MET A 31 -5.55 -1.43 -8.28
C MET A 31 -4.77 -1.85 -7.04
N TYR A 32 -5.10 -3.01 -6.47
CA TYR A 32 -4.42 -3.54 -5.29
C TYR A 32 -4.35 -2.56 -4.11
N THR A 33 -5.45 -1.85 -3.86
CA THR A 33 -5.54 -1.03 -2.66
C THR A 33 -5.28 -1.89 -1.42
N ARG A 34 -4.40 -1.42 -0.54
CA ARG A 34 -4.07 -2.05 0.74
C ARG A 34 -4.19 -1.04 1.86
N LEU A 35 -4.83 -1.48 2.93
CA LEU A 35 -5.03 -0.70 4.14
C LEU A 35 -4.38 -1.46 5.30
N LEU A 36 -3.64 -0.73 6.13
CA LEU A 36 -3.07 -1.21 7.38
C LEU A 36 -3.67 -0.39 8.52
N VAL A 37 -4.38 -1.05 9.44
CA VAL A 37 -4.71 -0.48 10.74
C VAL A 37 -3.65 -0.96 11.72
N THR A 38 -2.92 -0.02 12.29
CA THR A 38 -1.87 -0.31 13.28
C THR A 38 -2.46 -0.75 14.61
N ALA A 39 -1.63 -1.40 15.43
CA ALA A 39 -2.04 -1.86 16.76
C ALA A 39 -2.58 -0.69 17.61
N PRO A 40 -3.48 -0.95 18.58
CA PRO A 40 -4.00 0.10 19.47
C PRO A 40 -2.93 0.61 20.46
N ASP A 41 -1.80 -0.08 20.57
CA ASP A 41 -0.64 0.22 21.38
C ASP A 41 0.64 0.24 20.52
N GLY A 42 1.64 1.02 20.94
CA GLY A 42 2.91 1.15 20.23
C GLY A 42 3.11 2.49 19.51
N PRO A 43 4.21 2.63 18.74
CA PRO A 43 4.64 3.92 18.19
C PRO A 43 3.67 4.57 17.19
N ASN A 44 2.89 3.76 16.46
CA ASN A 44 1.92 4.25 15.47
C ASN A 44 0.46 4.04 15.92
N ALA A 45 0.19 3.94 17.22
CA ALA A 45 -1.08 3.45 17.74
C ALA A 45 -2.34 4.04 17.06
N GLY A 46 -3.18 3.17 16.49
CA GLY A 46 -4.49 3.52 15.91
C GLY A 46 -4.44 4.30 14.58
N VAL A 47 -3.26 4.49 14.01
CA VAL A 47 -3.07 5.10 12.69
C VAL A 47 -3.53 4.13 11.60
N ILE A 48 -4.19 4.68 10.57
CA ILE A 48 -4.55 3.92 9.36
C ILE A 48 -3.65 4.38 8.21
N PHE A 49 -2.96 3.44 7.58
CA PHE A 49 -2.18 3.67 6.35
C PHE A 49 -2.89 3.08 5.15
N LEU A 50 -2.74 3.74 3.99
CA LEU A 50 -3.32 3.33 2.72
C LEU A 50 -2.29 3.44 1.61
N THR A 51 -2.26 2.45 0.72
CA THR A 51 -1.46 2.45 -0.51
C THR A 51 -2.17 1.69 -1.63
N TRP A 52 -1.70 1.81 -2.87
CA TRP A 52 -2.23 1.13 -4.05
C TRP A 52 -1.21 1.15 -5.20
N GLU A 53 -1.49 0.42 -6.28
CA GLU A 53 -0.77 0.54 -7.54
C GLU A 53 -1.10 1.86 -8.22
N LEU A 54 -0.13 2.78 -8.23
CA LEU A 54 -0.20 4.00 -9.03
C LEU A 54 0.41 3.73 -10.40
N ARG A 55 -0.39 3.81 -11.48
CA ARG A 55 0.08 3.52 -12.84
C ARG A 55 0.38 4.78 -13.68
N LEU A 56 0.72 5.88 -13.00
CA LEU A 56 1.40 7.01 -13.62
C LEU A 56 2.85 6.66 -13.91
N ASN A 57 3.41 7.18 -15.01
CA ASN A 57 4.84 7.10 -15.32
C ASN A 57 5.42 5.67 -15.44
N VAL A 58 4.58 4.67 -15.76
CA VAL A 58 4.99 3.26 -15.95
C VAL A 58 6.10 3.09 -16.98
N ALA A 59 6.17 3.99 -17.97
CA ALA A 59 7.18 4.00 -19.03
C ALA A 59 8.32 5.02 -18.78
N ALA A 60 8.34 5.74 -17.66
CA ALA A 60 9.36 6.72 -17.35
C ALA A 60 10.58 6.10 -16.64
N ASP A 61 11.72 6.79 -16.67
CA ASP A 61 12.90 6.43 -15.90
C ASP A 61 12.58 6.42 -14.40
N ASN A 62 13.00 5.36 -13.69
CA ASN A 62 12.64 5.02 -12.30
C ASN A 62 11.19 4.55 -12.09
N GLY A 63 10.34 4.57 -13.12
CA GLY A 63 8.98 4.04 -13.10
C GLY A 63 8.06 4.64 -12.02
N PRO A 64 6.96 3.95 -11.66
CA PRO A 64 6.02 4.42 -10.64
C PRO A 64 6.56 4.23 -9.21
N SER A 65 5.85 4.86 -8.27
CA SER A 65 6.00 4.71 -6.83
C SER A 65 4.71 4.19 -6.21
N PHE A 66 4.80 3.66 -4.99
CA PHE A 66 3.61 3.41 -4.17
C PHE A 66 3.30 4.63 -3.30
N PRO A 67 2.15 5.31 -3.48
CA PRO A 67 1.76 6.41 -2.63
C PRO A 67 1.37 5.89 -1.25
N ILE A 68 1.75 6.62 -0.21
CA ILE A 68 1.35 6.36 1.18
C ILE A 68 0.45 7.50 1.63
N TYR A 69 -0.76 7.14 2.02
CA TYR A 69 -1.70 8.02 2.69
C TYR A 69 -1.89 7.56 4.13
N ARG A 70 -2.23 8.52 5.00
CA ARG A 70 -2.46 8.26 6.42
C ARG A 70 -3.72 8.95 6.91
N SER A 71 -4.40 8.30 7.85
CA SER A 71 -5.47 8.88 8.65
C SER A 71 -5.16 8.74 10.14
N LEU A 72 -5.44 9.80 10.90
CA LEU A 72 -5.27 9.89 12.35
C LEU A 72 -6.59 9.90 13.13
N ASP A 73 -7.71 9.94 12.42
CA ASP A 73 -9.03 10.18 13.01
C ASP A 73 -10.03 9.08 12.63
N GLY A 74 -9.52 7.86 12.45
CA GLY A 74 -10.32 6.69 12.11
C GLY A 74 -10.88 6.72 10.68
N GLY A 75 -10.15 7.32 9.74
CA GLY A 75 -10.49 7.34 8.32
C GLY A 75 -11.40 8.50 7.89
N ARG A 76 -11.64 9.50 8.76
CA ARG A 76 -12.49 10.66 8.45
C ARG A 76 -11.76 11.70 7.63
N THR A 77 -10.46 11.87 7.86
CA THR A 77 -9.57 12.69 7.03
C THR A 77 -8.33 11.90 6.67
N TRP A 78 -7.76 12.24 5.50
CA TRP A 78 -6.59 11.58 4.94
C TRP A 78 -5.62 12.61 4.42
N GLU A 79 -4.33 12.36 4.62
CA GLU A 79 -3.24 13.15 4.06
C GLU A 79 -2.31 12.24 3.23
N HIS A 80 -1.81 12.76 2.11
CA HIS A 80 -0.66 12.16 1.44
C HIS A 80 0.57 12.37 2.33
N LEU A 81 1.30 11.29 2.57
CA LEU A 81 2.45 11.29 3.48
C LEU A 81 3.77 11.19 2.72
N SER A 82 3.87 10.24 1.80
CA SER A 82 5.10 9.97 1.05
C SER A 82 4.82 9.14 -0.20
N ASP A 83 5.81 9.06 -1.09
CA ASP A 83 5.82 8.17 -2.25
C ASP A 83 7.03 7.24 -2.18
N VAL A 84 6.80 5.93 -2.16
CA VAL A 84 7.87 4.93 -2.09
C VAL A 84 8.37 4.63 -3.50
N ALA A 85 9.35 5.40 -3.96
CA ALA A 85 10.03 5.17 -5.23
C ALA A 85 11.01 3.99 -5.17
N ASP A 86 11.23 3.33 -6.31
CA ASP A 86 12.25 2.30 -6.43
C ASP A 86 13.65 2.94 -6.54
N THR A 87 14.29 3.11 -5.39
CA THR A 87 15.63 3.71 -5.30
C THR A 87 16.75 2.72 -5.59
N HIS A 88 16.46 1.41 -5.64
CA HIS A 88 17.45 0.36 -5.77
C HIS A 88 17.64 -0.07 -7.22
N PHE A 89 16.59 -0.58 -7.88
CA PHE A 89 16.67 -1.07 -9.26
C PHE A 89 16.34 0.02 -10.29
N ARG A 90 15.60 1.05 -9.88
CA ARG A 90 15.11 2.13 -10.75
C ARG A 90 14.20 1.61 -11.88
N TYR A 91 13.49 0.54 -11.60
CA TYR A 91 12.48 -0.06 -12.46
C TYR A 91 11.10 0.56 -12.23
N GLY A 92 10.86 0.90 -10.96
CA GLY A 92 9.60 1.43 -10.46
C GLY A 92 8.85 0.38 -9.65
N ASN A 93 8.41 0.82 -8.48
CA ASN A 93 7.57 0.07 -7.56
C ASN A 93 6.16 0.02 -8.14
N ARG A 94 5.86 -1.05 -8.88
CA ARG A 94 4.78 -1.06 -9.87
C ARG A 94 3.55 -1.81 -9.40
N TYR A 95 3.72 -3.05 -8.92
CA TYR A 95 2.59 -3.95 -8.65
C TYR A 95 2.53 -4.42 -7.21
N GLN A 96 1.30 -4.67 -6.75
CA GLN A 96 0.98 -5.49 -5.58
C GLN A 96 1.65 -5.05 -4.27
N PRO A 97 1.53 -3.77 -3.88
CA PRO A 97 2.06 -3.33 -2.60
C PRO A 97 1.30 -4.02 -1.45
N VAL A 98 1.99 -4.28 -0.34
CA VAL A 98 1.43 -4.70 0.96
C VAL A 98 2.15 -3.94 2.07
N LEU A 99 1.38 -3.46 3.05
CA LEU A 99 1.87 -2.79 4.25
C LEU A 99 1.77 -3.73 5.45
N TYR A 100 2.78 -3.72 6.31
CA TYR A 100 2.82 -4.49 7.55
C TYR A 100 3.55 -3.72 8.65
N GLU A 101 3.00 -3.65 9.86
CA GLU A 101 3.69 -3.08 11.01
C GLU A 101 4.34 -4.21 11.82
N LEU A 102 5.63 -4.07 12.16
CA LEU A 102 6.32 -5.02 13.01
C LEU A 102 5.76 -4.97 14.45
N PRO A 103 5.21 -6.07 14.98
CA PRO A 103 4.65 -6.10 16.33
C PRO A 103 5.72 -6.12 17.41
N GLU A 104 6.94 -6.53 17.06
CA GLU A 104 8.11 -6.58 17.95
C GLU A 104 9.40 -6.28 17.14
N PRO A 105 10.55 -6.02 17.80
CA PRO A 105 11.80 -5.83 17.08
C PRO A 105 12.20 -7.08 16.29
N PHE A 106 12.49 -6.93 14.99
CA PHE A 106 12.85 -8.05 14.12
C PHE A 106 13.94 -7.64 13.11
N ALA A 107 14.92 -8.51 12.89
CA ALA A 107 16.01 -8.27 11.92
C ALA A 107 16.73 -6.91 12.07
N GLY A 108 16.89 -6.43 13.31
CA GLY A 108 17.53 -5.12 13.61
C GLY A 108 16.63 -3.90 13.37
N LEU A 109 15.35 -4.11 13.07
CA LEU A 109 14.32 -3.08 13.00
C LEU A 109 13.57 -3.00 14.33
N PRO A 110 13.25 -1.80 14.83
CA PRO A 110 12.45 -1.66 16.05
C PRO A 110 10.99 -2.06 15.82
N GLN A 111 10.28 -2.38 16.92
CA GLN A 111 8.82 -2.46 16.94
C GLN A 111 8.20 -1.19 16.35
N GLY A 112 7.09 -1.32 15.62
CA GLY A 112 6.42 -0.21 14.97
C GLY A 112 7.08 0.24 13.67
N THR A 113 8.14 -0.44 13.21
CA THR A 113 8.62 -0.25 11.84
C THR A 113 7.52 -0.66 10.88
N ILE A 114 7.21 0.19 9.91
CA ILE A 114 6.29 -0.12 8.83
C ILE A 114 7.11 -0.69 7.69
N LEU A 115 6.79 -1.92 7.31
CA LEU A 115 7.29 -2.57 6.11
C LEU A 115 6.33 -2.31 4.95
N LEU A 116 6.90 -2.06 3.79
CA LEU A 116 6.20 -2.11 2.52
C LEU A 116 6.89 -3.14 1.64
N VAL A 117 6.14 -4.10 1.14
CA VAL A 117 6.62 -5.05 0.13
C VAL A 117 5.83 -4.87 -1.16
N GLY A 118 6.45 -5.09 -2.31
CA GLY A 118 5.78 -5.03 -3.60
C GLY A 118 6.70 -5.42 -4.73
N ASN A 119 6.18 -5.39 -5.95
CA ASN A 119 6.90 -5.79 -7.15
C ASN A 119 7.51 -4.57 -7.86
N ALA A 120 8.85 -4.52 -7.91
CA ALA A 120 9.60 -3.60 -8.77
C ALA A 120 9.71 -4.21 -10.17
N ILE A 121 9.12 -3.56 -11.17
CA ILE A 121 8.99 -4.11 -12.54
C ILE A 121 9.45 -3.05 -13.54
N PRO A 122 10.40 -3.37 -14.43
CA PRO A 122 10.93 -2.41 -15.40
C PRO A 122 9.88 -2.02 -16.44
N ALA A 123 10.10 -0.91 -17.14
CA ALA A 123 9.19 -0.37 -18.15
C ALA A 123 8.77 -1.41 -19.19
N ASP A 124 9.70 -2.25 -19.65
CA ASP A 124 9.51 -3.32 -20.62
C ASP A 124 8.91 -4.61 -20.05
N ALA A 125 8.60 -4.63 -18.74
CA ALA A 125 8.05 -5.76 -18.02
C ALA A 125 8.89 -7.05 -18.10
N SER A 126 10.21 -6.93 -18.33
CA SER A 126 11.13 -8.05 -18.54
C SER A 126 11.44 -8.89 -17.30
N SER A 127 11.15 -8.38 -16.10
CA SER A 127 11.33 -9.10 -14.83
C SER A 127 10.28 -8.71 -13.79
N THR A 128 10.14 -9.56 -12.77
CA THR A 128 9.35 -9.32 -11.55
C THR A 128 10.29 -9.43 -10.35
N ASN A 129 10.22 -8.51 -9.41
CA ASN A 129 11.19 -8.40 -8.32
C ASN A 129 10.48 -7.99 -7.04
N LEU A 130 10.28 -8.93 -6.12
CA LEU A 130 9.64 -8.66 -4.83
C LEU A 130 10.64 -7.99 -3.89
N VAL A 131 10.41 -6.73 -3.58
CA VAL A 131 11.31 -5.88 -2.79
C VAL A 131 10.65 -5.43 -1.50
N ILE A 132 11.43 -5.32 -0.42
CA ILE A 132 11.00 -4.80 0.87
C ILE A 132 11.64 -3.43 1.12
N TYR A 133 10.82 -2.49 1.54
CA TYR A 133 11.17 -1.20 2.10
C TYR A 133 10.74 -1.12 3.57
N ALA A 134 11.45 -0.33 4.37
CA ALA A 134 11.11 -0.08 5.77
C ALA A 134 11.08 1.42 6.06
N SER A 135 10.12 1.82 6.89
CA SER A 135 10.02 3.14 7.52
C SER A 135 10.02 3.00 9.03
N VAL A 136 10.90 3.74 9.69
CA VAL A 136 11.02 3.79 11.16
C VAL A 136 10.51 5.10 11.75
N ASP A 137 9.90 5.94 10.91
CA ASP A 137 9.42 7.29 11.23
C ASP A 137 7.94 7.48 10.83
N GLY A 138 7.15 6.41 10.99
CA GLY A 138 5.70 6.44 10.79
C GLY A 138 5.27 6.61 9.32
N GLY A 139 6.08 6.14 8.38
CA GLY A 139 5.78 6.16 6.95
C GLY A 139 6.26 7.42 6.22
N ALA A 140 6.99 8.31 6.89
CA ALA A 140 7.47 9.57 6.29
C ALA A 140 8.65 9.36 5.35
N THR A 141 9.62 8.51 5.73
CA THR A 141 10.75 8.14 4.87
C THR A 141 10.93 6.63 4.78
N TRP A 142 11.48 6.17 3.65
CA TRP A 142 11.60 4.76 3.32
C TRP A 142 13.02 4.43 2.88
N ARG A 143 13.50 3.26 3.32
CA ARG A 143 14.77 2.70 2.85
C ARG A 143 14.56 1.29 2.33
N PHE A 144 15.29 0.94 1.26
CA PHE A 144 15.36 -0.43 0.79
C PHE A 144 15.93 -1.34 1.89
N VAL A 145 15.37 -2.54 2.02
CA VAL A 145 15.79 -3.57 2.96
C VAL A 145 16.37 -4.75 2.20
N SER A 146 15.60 -5.35 1.29
CA SER A 146 15.99 -6.57 0.60
C SER A 146 15.19 -6.82 -0.66
N LEU A 147 15.78 -7.61 -1.57
CA LEU A 147 15.07 -8.39 -2.58
C LEU A 147 14.69 -9.73 -1.93
N VAL A 148 13.41 -10.10 -1.97
CA VAL A 148 12.87 -11.36 -1.44
C VAL A 148 12.98 -12.45 -2.50
N ASP A 149 12.49 -12.17 -3.70
CA ASP A 149 12.47 -13.10 -4.82
C ASP A 149 12.49 -12.33 -6.15
N ALA A 150 12.97 -12.97 -7.21
CA ALA A 150 12.98 -12.41 -8.56
C ALA A 150 12.59 -13.47 -9.60
N GLY A 151 11.75 -13.05 -10.53
CA GLY A 151 11.18 -13.86 -11.59
C GLY A 151 11.37 -13.26 -12.97
N GLY A 152 10.98 -14.04 -13.98
CA GLY A 152 10.98 -13.64 -15.38
C GLY A 152 9.95 -12.54 -15.71
N PRO A 153 9.69 -12.32 -17.02
CA PRO A 153 8.78 -11.28 -17.49
C PRO A 153 7.42 -11.32 -16.80
N ALA A 154 6.82 -10.16 -16.56
CA ALA A 154 5.55 -10.00 -15.84
C ALA A 154 4.35 -10.50 -16.68
N VAL A 155 4.35 -11.79 -16.99
CA VAL A 155 3.38 -12.52 -17.79
C VAL A 155 2.70 -13.55 -16.88
N TYR A 156 1.39 -13.38 -16.72
CA TYR A 156 0.56 -14.36 -16.04
C TYR A 156 0.22 -15.51 -17.00
N ASP A 157 0.70 -16.71 -16.68
CA ASP A 157 0.31 -17.95 -17.36
C ASP A 157 0.19 -19.07 -16.31
N TRP A 158 -1.03 -19.55 -16.11
CA TRP A 158 -1.37 -20.56 -15.10
C TRP A 158 -1.14 -22.00 -15.59
N ARG A 159 -0.83 -22.18 -16.89
CA ARG A 159 -0.67 -23.50 -17.48
C ARG A 159 0.59 -24.18 -16.95
N ARG A 160 0.54 -25.50 -16.84
CA ARG A 160 1.67 -26.30 -16.32
C ARG A 160 2.90 -26.25 -17.23
N ASP A 161 2.70 -26.06 -18.53
CA ASP A 161 3.73 -25.94 -19.56
C ASP A 161 4.11 -24.47 -19.84
N ALA A 162 3.67 -23.53 -18.99
CA ALA A 162 4.08 -22.15 -19.07
C ALA A 162 5.59 -22.01 -18.91
N ALA A 163 6.19 -21.11 -19.71
CA ALA A 163 7.61 -20.79 -19.65
C ALA A 163 7.91 -19.56 -18.78
N THR A 164 6.90 -19.01 -18.10
CA THR A 164 7.07 -17.86 -17.20
C THR A 164 7.55 -18.31 -15.83
N THR A 165 8.39 -17.49 -15.22
CA THR A 165 8.84 -17.64 -13.83
C THR A 165 8.46 -16.41 -13.01
N ALA A 166 7.46 -15.65 -13.46
CA ALA A 166 7.04 -14.43 -12.79
C ALA A 166 6.64 -14.70 -11.33
N VAL A 167 7.10 -13.83 -10.43
CA VAL A 167 6.74 -13.85 -9.02
C VAL A 167 5.66 -12.81 -8.74
N TRP A 168 4.63 -13.22 -8.00
CA TRP A 168 3.42 -12.41 -7.81
C TRP A 168 3.04 -12.35 -6.33
N GLU A 169 2.46 -11.21 -5.96
CA GLU A 169 1.70 -10.97 -4.74
C GLU A 169 2.35 -11.44 -3.44
N PRO A 170 3.07 -10.54 -2.77
CA PRO A 170 3.60 -10.85 -1.44
C PRO A 170 2.49 -10.80 -0.38
N ASP A 171 2.76 -11.44 0.75
CA ASP A 171 2.10 -11.19 2.03
C ASP A 171 3.15 -11.23 3.14
N LEU A 172 2.92 -10.50 4.24
CA LEU A 172 3.86 -10.43 5.37
C LEU A 172 3.17 -10.78 6.67
N LEU A 173 3.82 -11.64 7.45
CA LEU A 173 3.42 -11.99 8.79
C LEU A 173 4.67 -12.33 9.61
N LEU A 174 4.76 -11.76 10.81
CA LEU A 174 5.66 -12.25 11.84
C LEU A 174 4.84 -13.17 12.76
N ALA A 175 5.31 -14.42 12.91
CA ALA A 175 4.63 -15.50 13.63
C ALA A 175 5.26 -15.75 15.00
#